data_AF-A0AAW6VQ35-F1
#
_entry.id   AF-A0AAW6VQ35-F1
#
_cell.length_a   1.000
_cell.length_b   1.000
_cell.length_c   1.000
_cell.angle_alpha   90.00
_cell.angle_beta   90.00
_cell.angle_gamma   90.00
#
_symmetry.space_group_name_H-M   'P 1'
#
loop_
_entity.id
_entity.type
_entity.pdbx_description
1 polymer ?
#
loop_
_entity_poly.entity_id
_entity_poly.type
_entity_poly.pdbx_seq_one_letter_code
_entity_poly.pdbx_strand_id
1 'polypeptide(L)'
;MSEKIKDKIEKLLNLSMSDNEHEAALSLLRTLKLMNEQKFNYQDIVYYTDNGKDINKATFSEYWENGFSYIKKQGNSFLIETKQLFDSEMNLLLHLFKEKIKSINSSKRLIEKLQNDLPILNQELIELEKRISKF
;
A
#
# COMPACT_ATOMS: atom_id res chain seq x y z
N MET A 1 6.09 -27.57 -6.44
CA MET A 1 4.80 -26.83 -6.46
C MET A 1 4.90 -25.50 -7.21
N SER A 2 6.05 -24.79 -7.13
CA SER A 2 6.32 -23.51 -7.80
C SER A 2 6.38 -23.57 -9.35
N GLU A 3 6.87 -24.66 -9.95
CA GLU A 3 6.92 -24.81 -11.43
C GLU A 3 5.54 -24.77 -12.09
N LYS A 4 4.54 -25.46 -11.55
CA LYS A 4 3.19 -25.51 -12.15
C LYS A 4 2.49 -24.15 -12.20
N ILE A 5 2.83 -23.23 -11.30
CA ILE A 5 2.23 -21.91 -11.26
C ILE A 5 2.99 -20.94 -12.15
N LYS A 6 4.31 -21.05 -12.22
CA LYS A 6 5.13 -20.33 -13.21
C LYS A 6 4.69 -20.68 -14.64
N ASP A 7 4.51 -21.97 -14.94
CA ASP A 7 3.98 -22.44 -16.23
C ASP A 7 2.58 -21.88 -16.53
N LYS A 8 1.75 -21.70 -15.49
CA LYS A 8 0.40 -21.15 -15.62
C LYS A 8 0.42 -19.64 -15.88
N ILE A 9 1.29 -18.91 -15.20
CA ILE A 9 1.52 -17.47 -15.42
C ILE A 9 2.06 -17.25 -16.84
N GLU A 10 3.00 -18.07 -17.29
CA GLU A 10 3.58 -17.98 -18.63
C GLU A 10 2.55 -18.27 -19.73
N LYS A 11 1.71 -19.31 -19.55
CA LYS A 11 0.60 -19.58 -20.48
C LYS A 11 -0.41 -18.44 -20.56
N LEU A 12 -0.75 -17.81 -19.42
CA LEU A 12 -1.68 -16.69 -19.38
C LEU A 12 -1.07 -15.40 -19.94
N LEU A 13 0.25 -15.20 -19.79
CA LEU A 13 0.98 -14.11 -20.46
C LEU A 13 0.92 -14.27 -21.98
N ASN A 14 1.14 -15.48 -22.49
CA ASN A 14 1.05 -15.73 -23.93
C ASN A 14 -0.37 -15.50 -24.47
N LEU A 15 -1.40 -15.91 -23.71
CA LEU A 15 -2.80 -15.60 -24.06
C LEU A 15 -3.12 -14.10 -23.96
N SER A 16 -2.44 -13.36 -23.07
CA SER A 16 -2.59 -11.91 -22.96
C SER A 16 -2.04 -11.13 -24.16
N MET A 17 -1.30 -11.80 -25.04
CA MET A 17 -0.75 -11.24 -26.28
C MET A 17 -1.56 -11.65 -27.53
N SER A 18 -2.73 -12.29 -27.34
CA SER A 18 -3.64 -12.71 -28.42
C SER A 18 -4.30 -11.52 -29.12
N ASP A 19 -4.62 -11.67 -30.41
CA ASP A 19 -5.37 -10.68 -31.21
C ASP A 19 -6.82 -10.49 -30.72
N ASN A 20 -7.32 -11.39 -29.85
CA ASN A 20 -8.62 -11.26 -29.21
C ASN A 20 -8.52 -10.36 -27.96
N GLU A 21 -8.86 -9.08 -28.11
CA GLU A 21 -8.75 -8.06 -27.05
C GLU A 21 -9.44 -8.44 -25.73
N HIS A 22 -10.61 -9.09 -25.79
CA HIS A 22 -11.35 -9.48 -24.60
C HIS A 22 -10.62 -10.60 -23.83
N GLU A 23 -10.13 -11.61 -24.55
CA GLU A 23 -9.36 -12.71 -23.99
C GLU A 23 -7.99 -12.27 -23.51
N ALA A 24 -7.36 -11.34 -24.24
CA ALA A 24 -6.09 -10.74 -23.89
C ALA A 24 -6.18 -9.97 -22.57
N ALA A 25 -7.18 -9.10 -22.43
CA ALA A 25 -7.42 -8.32 -21.21
C ALA A 25 -7.76 -9.22 -20.02
N LEU A 26 -8.59 -10.24 -20.21
CA LEU A 26 -9.00 -11.14 -19.14
C LEU A 26 -7.87 -12.07 -18.70
N SER A 27 -7.01 -12.50 -19.64
CA SER A 27 -5.80 -13.27 -19.37
C SER A 27 -4.75 -12.41 -18.66
N LEU A 28 -4.51 -11.16 -19.10
CA LEU A 28 -3.62 -10.21 -18.43
C LEU A 28 -4.07 -9.97 -16.98
N LEU A 29 -5.37 -9.76 -16.76
CA LEU A 29 -5.93 -9.50 -15.43
C LEU A 29 -5.77 -10.72 -14.51
N ARG A 30 -5.95 -11.94 -15.05
CA ARG A 30 -5.68 -13.20 -14.33
C ARG A 30 -4.20 -13.41 -14.06
N THR A 31 -3.32 -13.07 -15.00
CA THR A 31 -1.86 -13.10 -14.82
C THR A 31 -1.43 -12.15 -13.72
N LEU A 32 -1.86 -10.89 -13.78
CA LEU A 32 -1.52 -9.87 -12.77
C LEU A 32 -2.04 -10.26 -11.39
N LYS A 33 -3.23 -10.87 -11.32
CA LYS A 33 -3.78 -11.43 -10.09
C LYS A 33 -2.90 -12.56 -9.57
N LEU A 34 -2.56 -13.55 -10.40
CA LEU A 34 -1.70 -14.68 -10.02
C LEU A 34 -0.29 -14.25 -9.64
N MET A 35 0.30 -13.27 -10.33
CA MET A 35 1.61 -12.71 -10.01
C MET A 35 1.58 -11.93 -8.68
N ASN A 36 0.49 -11.21 -8.37
CA ASN A 36 0.31 -10.61 -7.05
C ASN A 36 0.06 -11.66 -5.96
N GLU A 37 -0.70 -12.72 -6.28
CA GLU A 37 -0.94 -13.89 -5.43
C GLU A 37 0.26 -14.84 -5.34
N GLN A 38 1.35 -14.59 -6.06
CA GLN A 38 2.59 -15.39 -6.07
C GLN A 38 3.85 -14.51 -6.00
N LYS A 39 3.71 -13.30 -5.46
CA LYS A 39 4.82 -12.36 -5.19
C LYS A 39 5.99 -12.97 -4.39
N PHE A 40 5.71 -13.97 -3.56
CA PHE A 40 6.67 -14.55 -2.63
C PHE A 40 6.69 -16.07 -2.78
N ASN A 41 7.88 -16.66 -2.73
CA ASN A 41 8.09 -18.10 -2.67
C ASN A 41 8.26 -18.55 -1.22
N TYR A 42 7.95 -19.82 -0.94
CA TYR A 42 8.26 -20.45 0.33
C TYR A 42 9.73 -20.22 0.69
N GLN A 43 9.98 -19.73 1.90
CA GLN A 43 11.28 -19.32 2.43
C GLN A 43 11.86 -17.98 1.96
N ASP A 44 11.16 -17.21 1.13
CA ASP A 44 11.61 -15.87 0.80
C ASP A 44 11.65 -14.99 2.05
N ILE A 45 12.69 -14.15 2.15
CA ILE A 45 12.76 -13.11 3.17
C ILE A 45 11.75 -12.03 2.80
N VAL A 46 10.84 -11.74 3.71
CA VAL A 46 9.83 -10.69 3.53
C VAL A 46 9.87 -9.70 4.68
N TYR A 47 9.51 -8.47 4.37
CA TYR A 47 9.34 -7.42 5.36
C TYR A 47 7.85 -7.11 5.50
N TYR A 48 7.43 -6.68 6.68
CA TYR A 48 6.05 -6.26 6.91
C TYR A 48 5.96 -5.18 7.97
N THR A 49 4.88 -4.41 7.93
CA THR A 49 4.55 -3.43 8.97
C THR A 49 3.40 -3.95 9.82
N ASP A 50 3.64 -4.13 11.13
CA ASP A 50 2.56 -4.44 12.06
C ASP A 50 1.83 -3.13 12.40
N ASN A 51 0.56 -3.02 11.97
CA ASN A 51 -0.32 -1.87 12.22
C ASN A 51 0.33 -0.51 11.90
N GLY A 52 1.22 -0.48 10.90
CA GLY A 52 1.85 0.74 10.37
C GLY A 52 2.95 1.39 11.23
N LYS A 53 3.44 0.74 12.31
CA LYS A 53 4.42 1.36 13.21
C LYS A 53 5.81 0.71 13.16
N ASP A 54 5.88 -0.62 13.24
CA ASP A 54 7.16 -1.34 13.32
C ASP A 54 7.41 -2.20 12.08
N ILE A 55 8.58 -2.01 11.49
CA ILE A 55 9.07 -2.83 10.37
C ILE A 55 9.67 -4.11 10.94
N ASN A 56 9.10 -5.23 10.53
CA ASN A 56 9.51 -6.55 10.96
C ASN A 56 9.99 -7.37 9.77
N LYS A 57 10.89 -8.32 10.06
CA LYS A 57 11.39 -9.31 9.11
C LYS A 57 10.84 -10.67 9.45
N ALA A 58 10.42 -11.40 8.43
CA ALA A 58 9.96 -12.77 8.54
C ALA A 58 10.34 -13.57 7.30
N THR A 59 9.98 -14.85 7.34
CA THR A 59 10.14 -15.76 6.21
C THR A 59 8.75 -16.08 5.67
N PHE A 60 8.54 -15.91 4.36
CA PHE A 60 7.28 -16.26 3.73
C PHE A 60 7.06 -17.77 3.78
N SER A 61 5.83 -18.18 4.09
CA SER A 61 5.42 -19.59 4.06
C SER A 61 4.51 -19.82 2.86
N GLU A 62 3.28 -19.35 2.92
CA GLU A 62 2.30 -19.61 1.87
C GLU A 62 1.19 -18.55 1.87
N TYR A 63 0.46 -18.51 0.76
CA TYR A 63 -0.74 -17.70 0.65
C TYR A 63 -1.89 -18.38 1.39
N TRP A 64 -2.73 -17.57 2.01
CA TRP A 64 -3.99 -17.98 2.61
C TRP A 64 -5.15 -17.36 1.84
N GLU A 65 -6.33 -17.96 1.95
CA GLU A 65 -7.53 -17.43 1.32
C GLU A 65 -7.87 -16.03 1.85
N ASN A 66 -8.65 -15.27 1.08
CA ASN A 66 -9.17 -13.94 1.43
C ASN A 66 -8.10 -12.82 1.57
N GLY A 67 -6.95 -12.95 0.89
CA GLY A 67 -5.95 -11.87 0.83
C GLY A 67 -5.00 -11.83 2.03
N PHE A 68 -4.81 -12.97 2.68
CA PHE A 68 -3.86 -13.16 3.76
C PHE A 68 -2.69 -14.06 3.35
N SER A 69 -1.62 -14.03 4.12
CA SER A 69 -0.43 -14.87 3.93
C SER A 69 0.09 -15.35 5.27
N TYR A 70 0.65 -16.55 5.30
CA TYR A 70 1.40 -17.05 6.44
C TYR A 70 2.87 -16.64 6.33
N ILE A 71 3.38 -16.12 7.42
CA ILE A 71 4.80 -15.82 7.62
C ILE A 71 5.32 -16.52 8.86
N LYS A 72 6.61 -16.87 8.88
CA LYS A 72 7.30 -17.45 10.03
C LYS A 72 8.27 -16.45 10.63
N LYS A 73 8.16 -16.22 11.93
CA LYS A 73 9.08 -15.39 12.73
C LYS A 73 9.47 -16.16 13.98
N GLN A 74 10.77 -16.36 14.20
CA GLN A 74 11.32 -17.08 15.36
C GLN A 74 10.68 -18.47 15.58
N GLY A 75 10.42 -19.19 14.49
CA GLY A 75 9.82 -20.53 14.54
C GLY A 75 8.29 -20.57 14.67
N ASN A 76 7.64 -19.43 14.93
CA ASN A 76 6.18 -19.31 15.02
C ASN A 76 5.57 -18.84 13.70
N SER A 77 4.44 -19.41 13.31
CA SER A 77 3.67 -18.99 12.13
C SER A 77 2.61 -17.95 12.50
N PHE A 78 2.49 -16.91 11.70
CA PHE A 78 1.53 -15.82 11.87
C PHE A 78 0.79 -15.54 10.57
N LEU A 79 -0.48 -15.14 10.68
CA LEU A 79 -1.29 -14.68 9.55
C LEU A 79 -1.16 -13.16 9.42
N ILE A 80 -0.94 -12.67 8.21
CA ILE A 80 -0.86 -11.24 7.90
C ILE A 80 -1.60 -10.94 6.61
N GLU A 81 -2.17 -9.74 6.48
CA GLU A 81 -2.73 -9.30 5.20
C GLU A 81 -1.63 -9.24 4.15
N THR A 82 -1.80 -9.88 3.01
CA THR A 82 -0.76 -9.98 1.96
C THR A 82 -0.29 -8.61 1.49
N LYS A 83 -1.17 -7.61 1.47
CA LYS A 83 -0.84 -6.23 1.08
C LYS A 83 0.15 -5.53 2.02
N GLN A 84 0.34 -6.05 3.24
CA GLN A 84 1.30 -5.54 4.22
C GLN A 84 2.70 -6.15 4.04
N LEU A 85 2.86 -7.13 3.13
CA LEU A 85 4.14 -7.76 2.83
C LEU A 85 4.89 -7.02 1.72
N PHE A 86 6.21 -6.91 1.91
CA PHE A 86 7.15 -6.37 0.95
C PHE A 86 8.14 -7.48 0.54
N ASP A 87 8.35 -7.60 -0.78
CA ASP A 87 9.22 -8.62 -1.40
C ASP A 87 10.70 -8.34 -1.21
N SER A 88 11.05 -7.10 -0.88
CA SER A 88 12.40 -6.60 -0.76
C SER A 88 12.43 -5.35 0.11
N GLU A 89 13.60 -5.07 0.68
CA GLU A 89 13.87 -3.82 1.41
C GLU A 89 13.65 -2.58 0.54
N MET A 90 13.90 -2.69 -0.77
CA MET A 90 13.70 -1.59 -1.72
C MET A 90 12.21 -1.25 -1.88
N ASN A 91 11.34 -2.26 -1.97
CA ASN A 91 9.90 -2.03 -2.06
C ASN A 91 9.30 -1.53 -0.74
N LEU A 92 9.86 -1.95 0.40
CA LEU A 92 9.57 -1.35 1.70
C LEU A 92 9.97 0.13 1.73
N LEU A 93 11.20 0.47 1.34
CA LEU A 93 11.67 1.87 1.28
C LEU A 93 10.78 2.72 0.39
N LEU A 94 10.46 2.23 -0.82
CA LEU A 94 9.56 2.92 -1.75
C LEU A 94 8.18 3.15 -1.14
N HIS A 95 7.63 2.17 -0.42
CA HIS A 95 6.35 2.30 0.28
C HIS A 95 6.42 3.38 1.39
N LEU A 96 7.45 3.35 2.23
CA LEU A 96 7.64 4.34 3.30
C LEU A 96 7.79 5.76 2.75
N PHE A 97 8.51 5.94 1.64
CA PHE A 97 8.60 7.23 0.96
C PHE A 97 7.23 7.71 0.46
N LYS A 98 6.42 6.82 -0.15
CA LYS A 98 5.06 7.18 -0.60
C LYS A 98 4.16 7.62 0.56
N GLU A 99 4.17 6.89 1.67
CA GLU A 99 3.38 7.27 2.86
C GLU A 99 3.88 8.59 3.48
N LYS A 100 5.20 8.82 3.52
CA LYS A 100 5.76 10.09 3.98
C LYS A 100 5.33 11.26 3.09
N ILE A 101 5.37 11.09 1.76
CA ILE A 101 4.90 12.10 0.80
C ILE A 101 3.42 12.40 1.01
N LYS A 102 2.59 11.38 1.22
CA LYS A 102 1.16 11.55 1.50
C LYS A 102 0.93 12.35 2.79
N SER A 103 1.65 12.04 3.86
CA SER A 103 1.62 12.79 5.13
C SER A 103 2.05 14.25 4.97
N ILE A 104 3.12 14.50 4.22
CA ILE A 104 3.59 15.86 3.90
C ILE A 104 2.50 16.63 3.13
N ASN A 105 1.90 16.02 2.10
CA ASN A 105 0.84 16.64 1.33
C ASN A 105 -0.40 16.96 2.17
N SER A 106 -0.80 16.08 3.07
CA SER A 106 -1.90 16.36 4.02
C SER A 106 -1.56 17.52 4.95
N SER A 107 -0.33 17.57 5.46
CA SER A 107 0.14 18.67 6.31
C SER A 107 0.16 20.00 5.55
N LYS A 108 0.61 19.99 4.29
CA LYS A 108 0.63 21.16 3.41
C LYS A 108 -0.79 21.71 3.18
N ARG A 109 -1.76 20.85 2.88
CA ARG A 109 -3.18 21.26 2.74
C ARG A 109 -3.73 21.89 4.01
N LEU A 110 -3.33 21.38 5.18
CA LEU A 110 -3.76 21.92 6.46
C LEU A 110 -3.14 23.30 6.72
N ILE A 111 -1.86 23.49 6.37
CA ILE A 111 -1.20 24.81 6.42
C ILE A 111 -1.89 25.80 5.48
N GLU A 112 -2.17 25.41 4.23
CA GLU A 112 -2.89 26.26 3.26
C GLU A 112 -4.26 26.66 3.79
N LYS A 113 -4.99 25.73 4.42
CA LYS A 113 -6.29 26.04 5.05
C LYS A 113 -6.13 27.05 6.19
N LEU A 114 -5.18 26.82 7.11
CA LEU A 114 -4.94 27.76 8.22
C LEU A 114 -4.50 29.15 7.74
N GLN A 115 -3.70 29.22 6.68
CA GLN A 115 -3.30 30.49 6.07
C GLN A 115 -4.49 31.26 5.49
N ASN A 116 -5.50 30.55 4.96
CA ASN A 116 -6.72 31.17 4.45
C ASN A 116 -7.70 31.57 5.56
N ASP A 117 -7.74 30.83 6.66
CA ASP A 117 -8.65 31.09 7.78
C ASP A 117 -8.15 32.26 8.67
N LEU A 118 -6.82 32.47 8.76
CA LEU A 118 -6.21 33.47 9.64
C LEU A 118 -6.66 34.93 9.36
N PRO A 119 -6.74 35.40 8.10
CA PRO A 119 -7.22 36.75 7.80
C PRO A 119 -8.69 36.97 8.17
N ILE A 120 -9.53 35.94 8.05
CA ILE A 120 -10.96 35.98 8.40
C ILE A 120 -11.10 36.18 9.91
N LEU A 121 -10.40 35.35 10.70
CA LEU A 121 -10.35 35.47 12.15
C LEU A 121 -9.83 36.84 12.61
N ASN A 122 -8.80 37.38 11.94
CA ASN A 122 -8.29 38.72 12.24
C ASN A 122 -9.33 39.82 11.95
N GLN A 123 -10.11 39.69 10.88
CA GLN A 123 -11.20 40.63 10.58
C GLN A 123 -12.31 40.56 11.62
N GLU A 124 -12.73 39.34 12.01
CA GLU A 124 -13.73 39.14 13.06
C GLU A 124 -13.29 39.73 14.39
N LEU A 125 -12.01 39.57 14.75
CA LEU A 125 -11.42 40.17 15.95
C LEU A 125 -11.51 41.70 15.92
N ILE A 126 -11.09 42.33 14.81
CA ILE A 126 -11.14 43.78 14.62
C ILE A 126 -12.59 44.29 14.73
N GLU A 127 -13.57 43.56 14.19
CA GLU A 127 -14.98 43.92 14.32
C GLU A 127 -15.49 43.84 15.76
N LEU A 128 -15.11 42.80 16.49
CA LEU A 128 -15.46 42.66 17.91
C LEU A 128 -14.86 43.79 18.75
N GLU A 129 -13.58 44.11 18.56
CA GLU A 129 -12.90 45.22 19.24
C GLU A 129 -13.60 46.57 18.97
N LYS A 130 -14.03 46.82 17.72
CA LYS A 130 -14.81 48.00 17.35
C LYS A 130 -16.20 48.04 18.00
N ARG A 131 -16.82 46.88 18.23
CA ARG A 131 -18.13 46.81 18.92
C ARG A 131 -17.97 47.09 20.41
N ILE A 132 -16.96 46.51 21.05
CA ILE A 132 -16.68 46.72 22.48
C ILE A 132 -16.33 48.17 22.77
N SER A 133 -15.52 48.82 21.93
CA SER A 133 -15.13 50.24 22.13
C SER A 133 -16.27 51.26 21.92
N LYS A 134 -17.45 50.81 21.47
CA LYS A 134 -18.66 51.64 21.35
C LYS A 134 -19.59 51.55 22.56
N PHE A 135 -19.30 50.69 23.53
CA PHE A 135 -19.96 50.63 24.84
C PHE A 135 -19.14 51.39 25.88
#